data_AF-A0A2D1IR44-F1
#
_entry.id   AF-A0A2D1IR44-F1
#
_cell.length_a   1.000
_cell.length_b   1.000
_cell.length_c   1.000
_cell.angle_alpha   90.00
_cell.angle_beta   90.00
_cell.angle_gamma   90.00
#
_symmetry.space_group_name_H-M   'P 1'
#
loop_
_entity.id
_entity.type
_entity.pdbx_description
1 polymer ?
#
loop_
_entity_poly.entity_id
_entity_poly.type
_entity_poly.pdbx_seq_one_letter_code
_entity_poly.pdbx_strand_id
1 'polypeptide(L)'
;MTEHYDVIVKKRQVQADNVAVLEFESVNALKLPKIEAGAHIDVHLPNGLVRQYSLCQNPKQEGIFRLGILKDPESRGGSICAFDELQEGIQLKVSAPRNLFALEDAEHTVLIGGGIGITPLISMAYALYEEGKSFELHYCGSSIERAAFVEELQQGPLAAFTKFYFKQSGDNHRESLSAHFKQLKHTSHVYTCGPNGFMDWVIDLAKQNQFDDSHIHKEYFQVETDATGDAFEVYAQRSDKIIMVSAEETLIDALAREGIKIEKSCEQGVCGTCLCDVLEGEPDHRDVYLTDEEKAENDQILVCCSRSKSARLVLDI
;
A
#
# COMPACT_ATOMS: atom_id res chain seq x y z
N MET A 1 -2.04 14.32 -15.17
CA MET A 1 -2.73 13.19 -15.84
C MET A 1 -1.86 11.96 -15.66
N THR A 2 -2.32 11.00 -14.87
CA THR A 2 -1.62 9.74 -14.61
C THR A 2 -1.56 8.91 -15.90
N GLU A 3 -0.39 8.43 -16.28
CA GLU A 3 -0.25 7.53 -17.44
C GLU A 3 -0.87 6.16 -17.12
N HIS A 4 -1.62 5.61 -18.07
CA HIS A 4 -2.31 4.33 -17.92
C HIS A 4 -1.88 3.33 -19.00
N TYR A 5 -1.87 2.06 -18.64
CA TYR A 5 -1.49 0.94 -19.48
C TYR A 5 -2.65 -0.04 -19.60
N ASP A 6 -2.99 -0.45 -20.82
CA ASP A 6 -3.93 -1.54 -21.06
C ASP A 6 -3.19 -2.87 -20.93
N VAL A 7 -3.61 -3.68 -19.95
CA VAL A 7 -3.00 -4.96 -19.63
C VAL A 7 -3.99 -6.12 -19.73
N ILE A 8 -3.47 -7.32 -19.95
CA ILE A 8 -4.22 -8.57 -19.92
C ILE A 8 -3.73 -9.44 -18.76
N VAL A 9 -4.65 -10.08 -18.04
CA VAL A 9 -4.32 -11.11 -17.06
C VAL A 9 -3.75 -12.31 -17.81
N LYS A 10 -2.43 -12.47 -17.80
CA LYS A 10 -1.73 -13.52 -18.52
C LYS A 10 -1.74 -14.84 -17.76
N LYS A 11 -1.52 -14.77 -16.44
CA LYS A 11 -1.56 -15.93 -15.56
C LYS A 11 -2.32 -15.60 -14.29
N ARG A 12 -3.03 -16.59 -13.76
CA ARG A 12 -3.71 -16.53 -12.48
C ARG A 12 -3.52 -17.82 -11.71
N GLN A 13 -3.07 -17.71 -10.48
CA GLN A 13 -3.01 -18.83 -9.54
C GLN A 13 -3.70 -18.44 -8.24
N VAL A 14 -4.54 -19.31 -7.69
CA VAL A 14 -5.06 -19.16 -6.32
C VAL A 14 -4.10 -19.87 -5.37
N GLN A 15 -3.62 -19.14 -4.37
CA GLN A 15 -2.79 -19.65 -3.28
C GLN A 15 -3.50 -19.38 -1.96
N ALA A 16 -3.23 -20.21 -0.95
CA ALA A 16 -3.78 -20.04 0.40
C ALA A 16 -5.33 -19.95 0.47
N ASP A 17 -6.03 -20.57 -0.49
CA ASP A 17 -7.48 -20.52 -0.73
C ASP A 17 -8.09 -19.14 -1.03
N ASN A 18 -7.45 -18.04 -0.63
CA ASN A 18 -8.02 -16.70 -0.71
C ASN A 18 -7.05 -15.62 -1.24
N VAL A 19 -5.90 -15.99 -1.80
CA VAL A 19 -5.00 -15.07 -2.47
C VAL A 19 -4.91 -15.38 -3.96
N ALA A 20 -5.30 -14.43 -4.82
CA ALA A 20 -5.07 -14.51 -6.26
C ALA A 20 -3.71 -13.90 -6.60
N VAL A 21 -2.80 -14.73 -7.11
CA VAL A 21 -1.54 -14.29 -7.68
C VAL A 21 -1.73 -14.09 -9.18
N LEU A 22 -1.57 -12.86 -9.64
CA LEU A 22 -1.85 -12.45 -11.02
C LEU A 22 -0.57 -11.97 -11.69
N GLU A 23 -0.38 -12.33 -12.95
CA GLU A 23 0.63 -11.73 -13.83
C GLU A 23 -0.08 -10.99 -14.96
N PHE A 24 0.24 -9.72 -15.13
CA PHE A 24 -0.27 -8.86 -16.18
C PHE A 24 0.79 -8.64 -17.26
N GLU A 25 0.38 -8.67 -18.52
CA GLU A 25 1.19 -8.30 -19.68
C GLU A 25 0.50 -7.18 -20.47
N SER A 26 1.25 -6.41 -21.26
CA SER A 26 0.69 -5.37 -22.13
C SER A 26 -0.18 -5.95 -23.26
N VAL A 27 -1.32 -5.32 -23.55
CA VAL A 27 -2.22 -5.71 -24.64
C VAL A 27 -1.71 -5.27 -26.01
N ASN A 28 -1.00 -4.14 -26.10
CA ASN A 28 -0.75 -3.42 -27.35
C ASN A 28 0.74 -3.32 -27.72
N ALA A 29 1.56 -4.27 -27.25
CA ALA A 29 3.02 -4.31 -27.43
C ALA A 29 3.78 -3.10 -26.85
N LEU A 30 3.09 -2.18 -26.15
CA LEU A 30 3.71 -1.11 -25.40
C LEU A 30 4.37 -1.72 -24.16
N LYS A 31 5.69 -1.57 -24.05
CA LYS A 31 6.44 -2.20 -22.96
C LYS A 31 5.99 -1.62 -21.62
N LEU A 32 5.61 -2.49 -20.69
CA LEU A 32 5.34 -2.07 -19.31
C LEU A 32 6.62 -1.44 -18.71
N PRO A 33 6.49 -0.34 -17.96
CA PRO A 33 7.63 0.34 -17.38
C PRO A 33 8.36 -0.58 -16.40
N LYS A 34 9.65 -0.29 -16.19
CA LYS A 34 10.42 -0.94 -15.14
C LYS A 34 9.84 -0.56 -13.78
N ILE A 35 9.99 -1.47 -12.83
CA ILE A 35 9.52 -1.25 -11.47
C ILE A 35 10.72 -1.04 -10.55
N GLU A 36 10.48 -0.32 -9.46
CA GLU A 36 11.38 -0.27 -8.32
C GLU A 36 10.84 -1.21 -7.23
N ALA A 37 11.72 -1.67 -6.34
CA ALA A 37 11.30 -2.45 -5.18
C ALA A 37 10.40 -1.60 -4.27
N GLY A 38 9.30 -2.19 -3.80
CA GLY A 38 8.26 -1.52 -3.01
C GLY A 38 7.20 -0.80 -3.83
N ALA A 39 7.34 -0.72 -5.16
CA ALA A 39 6.36 -0.04 -6.00
C ALA A 39 4.99 -0.75 -6.02
N HIS A 40 3.93 0.03 -6.21
CA HIS A 40 2.56 -0.42 -6.42
C HIS A 40 1.97 0.19 -7.69
N ILE A 41 0.85 -0.39 -8.15
CA ILE A 41 0.03 0.16 -9.25
C ILE A 41 -1.42 0.30 -8.82
N ASP A 42 -2.13 1.26 -9.42
CA ASP A 42 -3.59 1.31 -9.38
C ASP A 42 -4.15 0.34 -10.41
N VAL A 43 -5.15 -0.45 -10.02
CA VAL A 43 -5.85 -1.42 -10.87
C VAL A 43 -7.30 -0.98 -10.99
N HIS A 44 -7.75 -0.72 -12.22
CA HIS A 44 -9.13 -0.36 -12.52
C HIS A 44 -9.97 -1.64 -12.64
N LEU A 45 -10.77 -1.91 -11.62
CA LEU A 45 -11.56 -3.11 -11.50
C LEU A 45 -12.85 -3.04 -12.34
N PRO A 46 -13.39 -4.20 -12.79
CA PRO A 46 -14.63 -4.25 -13.58
C PRO A 46 -15.85 -3.58 -12.92
N ASN A 47 -15.91 -3.57 -11.59
CA ASN A 47 -16.96 -2.92 -10.82
C ASN A 47 -16.80 -1.38 -10.72
N GLY A 48 -15.83 -0.79 -11.43
CA GLY A 48 -15.57 0.65 -11.46
C GLY A 48 -14.72 1.15 -10.29
N LEU A 49 -14.34 0.29 -9.33
CA LEU A 49 -13.42 0.65 -8.26
C LEU A 49 -11.99 0.66 -8.76
N VAL A 50 -11.16 1.50 -8.14
CA VAL A 50 -9.71 1.49 -8.33
C VAL A 50 -9.06 1.00 -7.05
N ARG A 51 -8.13 0.05 -7.13
CA ARG A 51 -7.43 -0.49 -5.95
C ARG A 51 -5.93 -0.58 -6.20
N GLN A 52 -5.17 -0.36 -5.15
CA GLN A 52 -3.72 -0.42 -5.19
C GLN A 52 -3.25 -1.80 -4.80
N TYR A 53 -2.26 -2.30 -5.54
CA TYR A 53 -1.62 -3.57 -5.22
C TYR A 53 -0.11 -3.42 -5.41
N SER A 54 0.66 -3.79 -4.39
CA SER A 54 2.11 -3.83 -4.45
C SER A 54 2.56 -4.87 -5.48
N LEU A 55 3.58 -4.51 -6.23
CA LEU A 55 4.21 -5.36 -7.21
C LEU A 55 5.16 -6.34 -6.51
N CYS A 56 5.06 -7.63 -6.83
CA CYS A 56 5.79 -8.71 -6.14
C CYS A 56 6.63 -9.59 -7.07
N GLN A 57 6.96 -9.11 -8.27
CA GLN A 57 7.98 -9.73 -9.12
C GLN A 57 9.40 -9.29 -8.71
N ASN A 58 10.41 -10.01 -9.20
CA ASN A 58 11.80 -9.51 -9.17
C ASN A 58 11.88 -8.25 -10.06
N PRO A 59 12.37 -7.10 -9.56
CA PRO A 59 12.46 -5.86 -10.36
C PRO A 59 13.26 -5.97 -11.67
N LYS A 60 14.15 -6.97 -11.81
CA LYS A 60 14.84 -7.26 -13.08
C LYS A 60 13.96 -7.95 -14.13
N GLN A 61 12.81 -8.50 -13.74
CA GLN A 61 11.85 -9.09 -14.68
C GLN A 61 11.03 -7.97 -15.34
N GLU A 62 11.26 -7.76 -16.63
CA GLU A 62 10.61 -6.71 -17.40
C GLU A 62 9.39 -7.23 -18.18
N GLY A 63 8.48 -6.32 -18.51
CA GLY A 63 7.31 -6.63 -19.36
C GLY A 63 6.16 -7.31 -18.64
N ILE A 64 6.27 -7.53 -17.32
CA ILE A 64 5.23 -8.10 -16.48
C ILE A 64 4.96 -7.19 -15.28
N PHE A 65 3.72 -7.19 -14.81
CA PHE A 65 3.38 -6.76 -13.45
C PHE A 65 2.80 -7.96 -12.69
N ARG A 66 3.36 -8.30 -11.53
CA ARG A 66 2.91 -9.42 -10.71
C ARG A 66 2.34 -8.92 -9.41
N LEU A 67 1.15 -9.38 -9.04
CA LEU A 67 0.42 -8.93 -7.85
C LEU A 67 -0.02 -10.12 -7.00
N GLY A 68 -0.11 -9.92 -5.69
CA GLY A 68 -0.81 -10.82 -4.76
C GLY A 68 -2.02 -10.14 -4.16
N ILE A 69 -3.22 -10.63 -4.48
CA ILE A 69 -4.48 -10.02 -4.07
C ILE A 69 -5.21 -10.92 -3.08
N LEU A 70 -5.24 -10.50 -1.81
CA LEU A 70 -6.04 -11.15 -0.77
C LEU A 70 -7.53 -10.80 -0.93
N LYS A 71 -8.38 -11.82 -0.98
CA LYS A 71 -9.84 -11.68 -0.85
C LYS A 71 -10.19 -11.39 0.61
N ASP A 72 -10.21 -10.11 0.95
CA ASP A 72 -10.60 -9.63 2.28
C ASP A 72 -12.07 -10.00 2.59
N PRO A 73 -12.37 -10.70 3.71
CA PRO A 73 -13.74 -10.96 4.14
C PRO A 73 -14.56 -9.69 4.40
N GLU A 74 -13.92 -8.61 4.86
CA GLU A 74 -14.56 -7.31 5.17
C GLU A 74 -14.45 -6.33 4.00
N SER A 75 -14.29 -6.85 2.77
CA SER A 75 -14.07 -6.03 1.58
C SER A 75 -15.23 -5.05 1.31
N ARG A 76 -14.88 -3.81 0.97
CA ARG A 76 -15.77 -2.81 0.35
C ARG A 76 -16.09 -3.12 -1.13
N GLY A 77 -15.97 -4.39 -1.55
CA GLY A 77 -16.19 -4.87 -2.92
C GLY A 77 -14.95 -4.92 -3.82
N GLY A 78 -13.87 -4.19 -3.51
CA GLY A 78 -12.67 -4.12 -4.34
C GLY A 78 -11.91 -5.44 -4.43
N SER A 79 -11.45 -5.98 -3.30
CA SER A 79 -10.71 -7.24 -3.28
C SER A 79 -11.56 -8.45 -3.67
N ILE A 80 -12.87 -8.44 -3.39
CA ILE A 80 -13.80 -9.48 -3.85
C ILE A 80 -13.89 -9.47 -5.38
N CYS A 81 -14.14 -8.30 -5.99
CA CYS A 81 -14.17 -8.15 -7.45
C CYS A 81 -12.83 -8.54 -8.08
N ALA A 82 -11.71 -8.06 -7.52
CA ALA A 82 -10.39 -8.40 -8.02
C ALA A 82 -10.12 -9.92 -7.99
N PHE A 83 -10.48 -10.60 -6.89
CA PHE A 83 -10.28 -12.03 -6.75
C PHE A 83 -11.22 -12.86 -7.64
N ASP A 84 -12.51 -12.51 -7.67
CA ASP A 84 -13.55 -13.30 -8.36
C ASP A 84 -13.60 -13.00 -9.86
N GLU A 85 -13.38 -11.75 -10.27
CA GLU A 85 -13.58 -11.33 -11.65
C GLU A 85 -12.30 -11.29 -12.49
N LEU A 86 -11.12 -10.98 -11.94
CA LEU A 86 -9.87 -10.91 -12.73
C LEU A 86 -9.35 -12.30 -13.11
N GLN A 87 -10.03 -12.95 -14.04
CA GLN A 87 -9.66 -14.24 -14.62
C GLN A 87 -8.65 -14.07 -15.77
N GLU A 88 -7.93 -15.15 -16.10
CA GLU A 88 -7.02 -15.16 -17.24
C GLU A 88 -7.73 -14.71 -18.52
N GLY A 89 -7.05 -13.87 -19.30
CA GLY A 89 -7.57 -13.30 -20.55
C GLY A 89 -8.35 -11.99 -20.39
N ILE A 90 -8.72 -11.58 -19.17
CA ILE A 90 -9.37 -10.28 -18.97
C ILE A 90 -8.40 -9.15 -19.24
N GLN A 91 -8.89 -8.14 -19.97
CA GLN A 91 -8.19 -6.88 -20.18
C GLN A 91 -8.69 -5.82 -19.21
N LEU A 92 -7.78 -5.03 -18.66
CA LEU A 92 -8.07 -3.95 -17.74
C LEU A 92 -7.04 -2.84 -17.87
N LYS A 93 -7.29 -1.72 -17.19
CA LYS A 93 -6.36 -0.60 -17.12
C LYS A 93 -5.61 -0.61 -15.80
N VAL A 94 -4.33 -0.26 -15.85
CA VAL A 94 -3.50 -0.02 -14.68
C VAL A 94 -2.74 1.30 -14.81
N SER A 95 -2.38 1.92 -13.68
CA SER A 95 -1.50 3.09 -13.70
C SER A 95 -0.05 2.71 -14.02
N ALA A 96 0.78 3.71 -14.29
CA ALA A 96 2.23 3.59 -14.08
C ALA A 96 2.54 3.19 -12.62
N PRO A 97 3.65 2.47 -12.36
CA PRO A 97 4.13 2.20 -11.01
C PRO A 97 4.41 3.50 -10.25
N ARG A 98 4.03 3.54 -8.98
CA ARG A 98 4.44 4.57 -8.01
C ARG A 98 5.09 3.89 -6.82
N ASN A 99 6.04 4.56 -6.18
CA ASN A 99 6.78 3.99 -5.07
C ASN A 99 6.74 4.93 -3.87
N LEU A 100 5.90 4.58 -2.88
CA LEU A 100 5.82 5.26 -1.58
C LEU A 100 6.50 4.43 -0.48
N PHE A 101 7.14 3.32 -0.86
CA PHE A 101 7.78 2.40 0.05
C PHE A 101 9.15 2.00 -0.54
N ALA A 102 9.91 3.01 -0.95
CA ALA A 102 11.18 2.81 -1.64
C ALA A 102 12.22 2.15 -0.72
N LEU A 103 13.04 1.30 -1.32
CA LEU A 103 14.14 0.64 -0.63
C LEU A 103 15.35 1.58 -0.57
N GLU A 104 15.75 1.95 0.64
CA GLU A 104 16.90 2.80 0.94
C GLU A 104 18.19 1.97 1.01
N ASP A 105 19.33 2.63 0.78
CA ASP A 105 20.64 2.00 0.94
C ASP A 105 20.98 1.83 2.43
N ALA A 106 21.35 0.61 2.83
CA ALA A 106 21.64 0.27 4.21
C ALA A 106 22.75 -0.79 4.31
N GLU A 107 23.47 -0.83 5.44
CA GLU A 107 24.47 -1.87 5.71
C GLU A 107 23.81 -3.26 5.81
N HIS A 108 22.60 -3.31 6.38
CA HIS A 108 21.78 -4.50 6.49
C HIS A 108 20.30 -4.11 6.46
N THR A 109 19.48 -4.91 5.79
CA THR A 109 18.03 -4.66 5.68
C THR A 109 17.23 -5.81 6.29
N VAL A 110 16.33 -5.49 7.22
CA VAL A 110 15.43 -6.45 7.86
C VAL A 110 14.02 -6.25 7.33
N LEU A 111 13.53 -7.19 6.53
CA LEU A 111 12.20 -7.15 5.93
C LEU A 111 11.24 -8.00 6.76
N ILE A 112 10.14 -7.44 7.26
CA ILE A 112 9.21 -8.11 8.18
C ILE A 112 7.77 -8.01 7.65
N GLY A 113 7.27 -9.11 7.07
CA GLY A 113 5.95 -9.17 6.43
C GLY A 113 4.91 -9.90 7.25
N GLY A 114 3.70 -9.35 7.32
CA GLY A 114 2.53 -9.98 7.92
C GLY A 114 1.46 -10.29 6.88
N GLY A 115 1.12 -11.57 6.69
CA GLY A 115 0.05 -11.98 5.75
C GLY A 115 0.32 -11.54 4.31
N ILE A 116 -0.61 -10.80 3.68
CA ILE A 116 -0.44 -10.32 2.29
C ILE A 116 0.54 -9.15 2.18
N GLY A 117 0.91 -8.51 3.30
CA GLY A 117 1.97 -7.50 3.36
C GLY A 117 3.37 -8.03 2.99
N ILE A 118 3.50 -9.33 2.73
CA ILE A 118 4.71 -9.93 2.15
C ILE A 118 4.99 -9.43 0.73
N THR A 119 3.97 -8.99 -0.02
CA THR A 119 4.07 -8.64 -1.45
C THR A 119 5.12 -7.56 -1.79
N PRO A 120 5.12 -6.35 -1.19
CA PRO A 120 6.17 -5.37 -1.46
C PRO A 120 7.55 -5.88 -1.02
N LEU A 121 7.60 -6.61 0.11
CA LEU A 121 8.85 -7.12 0.68
C LEU A 121 9.51 -8.22 -0.19
N ILE A 122 8.74 -9.00 -0.95
CA ILE A 122 9.29 -9.94 -1.94
C ILE A 122 10.08 -9.19 -3.01
N SER A 123 9.54 -8.07 -3.53
CA SER A 123 10.25 -7.26 -4.53
C SER A 123 11.54 -6.65 -3.98
N MET A 124 11.53 -6.21 -2.71
CA MET A 124 12.72 -5.72 -2.00
C MET A 124 13.75 -6.83 -1.78
N ALA A 125 13.31 -8.00 -1.34
CA ALA A 125 14.20 -9.16 -1.14
C ALA A 125 14.89 -9.56 -2.46
N TYR A 126 14.17 -9.55 -3.58
CA TYR A 126 14.78 -9.78 -4.88
C TYR A 126 15.79 -8.70 -5.28
N ALA A 127 15.48 -7.41 -5.06
CA ALA A 127 16.43 -6.33 -5.35
C ALA A 127 17.73 -6.48 -4.54
N LEU A 128 17.62 -6.72 -3.24
CA LEU A 128 18.77 -6.93 -2.34
C LEU A 128 19.58 -8.17 -2.72
N TYR A 129 18.90 -9.27 -3.03
CA TYR A 129 19.54 -10.51 -3.49
C TYR A 129 20.35 -10.30 -4.76
N GLU A 130 19.78 -9.62 -5.75
CA GLU A 130 20.41 -9.35 -7.05
C GLU A 130 21.58 -8.36 -6.97
N GLU A 131 21.58 -7.48 -5.97
CA GLU A 131 22.68 -6.57 -5.66
C GLU A 131 23.75 -7.20 -4.74
N GLY A 132 23.50 -8.38 -4.19
CA GLY A 132 24.38 -9.02 -3.22
C GLY A 132 24.45 -8.28 -1.88
N LYS A 133 23.41 -7.52 -1.53
CA LYS A 133 23.32 -6.78 -0.27
C LYS A 133 22.94 -7.70 0.89
N SER A 134 23.29 -7.29 2.11
CA SER A 134 22.99 -8.04 3.33
C SER A 134 21.54 -7.81 3.73
N PHE A 135 20.73 -8.88 3.81
CA PHE A 135 19.33 -8.76 4.24
C PHE A 135 18.78 -10.05 4.86
N GLU A 136 17.62 -9.94 5.47
CA GLU A 136 16.79 -11.08 5.85
C GLU A 136 15.30 -10.77 5.69
N LEU A 137 14.51 -11.80 5.45
CA LEU A 137 13.06 -11.74 5.24
C LEU A 137 12.35 -12.58 6.31
N HIS A 138 11.56 -11.94 7.16
CA HIS A 138 10.74 -12.57 8.19
C HIS A 138 9.28 -12.56 7.75
N TYR A 139 8.73 -13.73 7.42
CA TYR A 139 7.34 -13.86 7.00
C TYR A 139 6.46 -14.43 8.12
N CYS A 140 5.60 -13.59 8.67
CA CYS A 140 4.68 -13.92 9.74
C CYS A 140 3.26 -14.20 9.20
N GLY A 141 2.63 -15.26 9.69
CA GLY A 141 1.28 -15.65 9.28
C GLY A 141 0.52 -16.47 10.32
N SER A 142 -0.76 -16.71 10.04
CA SER A 142 -1.60 -17.55 10.92
C SER A 142 -1.25 -19.03 10.80
N SER A 143 -1.10 -19.52 9.57
CA SER A 143 -0.68 -20.88 9.23
C SER A 143 -0.02 -20.90 7.86
N ILE A 144 0.69 -21.97 7.55
CA ILE A 144 1.35 -22.15 6.26
C ILE A 144 0.33 -22.28 5.12
N GLU A 145 -0.80 -22.94 5.37
CA GLU A 145 -1.88 -23.16 4.40
C GLU A 145 -2.62 -21.86 4.06
N ARG A 146 -2.50 -20.82 4.90
CA ARG A 146 -3.13 -19.51 4.72
C ARG A 146 -2.14 -18.43 4.27
N ALA A 147 -0.91 -18.81 3.93
CA ALA A 147 0.13 -17.90 3.49
C ALA A 147 0.40 -18.09 2.00
N ALA A 148 0.36 -17.00 1.23
CA ALA A 148 0.73 -17.01 -0.17
C ALA A 148 2.26 -16.95 -0.32
N PHE A 149 2.78 -17.32 -1.49
CA PHE A 149 4.19 -17.25 -1.86
C PHE A 149 5.13 -18.14 -1.03
N VAL A 150 4.60 -19.02 -0.16
CA VAL A 150 5.43 -19.89 0.69
C VAL A 150 6.32 -20.81 -0.14
N GLU A 151 5.75 -21.48 -1.16
CA GLU A 151 6.50 -22.43 -1.97
C GLU A 151 7.70 -21.76 -2.69
N GLU A 152 7.46 -20.60 -3.32
CA GLU A 152 8.53 -19.87 -4.00
C GLU A 152 9.59 -19.33 -3.03
N LEU A 153 9.18 -18.90 -1.83
CA LEU A 153 10.10 -18.41 -0.82
C LEU A 153 10.87 -19.54 -0.14
N GLN A 154 10.37 -20.78 -0.14
CA GLN A 154 11.07 -21.95 0.41
C GLN A 154 11.98 -22.63 -0.59
N GLN A 155 11.66 -22.60 -1.88
CA GLN A 155 12.37 -23.35 -2.92
C GLN A 155 13.18 -22.46 -3.86
N GLY A 156 12.92 -21.15 -3.87
CA GLY A 156 13.56 -20.18 -4.76
C GLY A 156 14.85 -19.58 -4.22
N PRO A 157 15.39 -18.57 -4.94
CA PRO A 157 16.65 -17.91 -4.58
C PRO A 157 16.65 -17.24 -3.19
N LEU A 158 15.47 -16.85 -2.70
CA LEU A 158 15.29 -16.17 -1.42
C LEU A 158 15.21 -17.12 -0.22
N ALA A 159 15.24 -18.44 -0.43
CA ALA A 159 15.06 -19.43 0.63
C ALA A 159 16.08 -19.32 1.76
N ALA A 160 17.36 -19.08 1.42
CA ALA A 160 18.41 -18.93 2.42
C ALA A 160 18.27 -17.66 3.29
N PHE A 161 17.44 -16.70 2.86
CA PHE A 161 17.24 -15.41 3.53
C PHE A 161 15.88 -15.33 4.22
N THR A 162 15.01 -16.33 4.05
CA THR A 162 13.63 -16.29 4.52
C THR A 162 13.43 -17.12 5.79
N LYS A 163 12.86 -16.51 6.82
CA LYS A 163 12.42 -17.16 8.06
C LYS A 163 10.90 -17.05 8.16
N PHE A 164 10.22 -18.17 8.38
CA PHE A 164 8.77 -18.21 8.53
C PHE A 164 8.39 -18.28 10.01
N TYR A 165 7.29 -17.62 10.37
CA TYR A 165 6.69 -17.69 11.71
C TYR A 165 5.18 -17.90 11.59
N PHE A 166 4.73 -19.14 11.78
CA PHE A 166 3.33 -19.51 11.70
C PHE A 166 2.76 -19.85 13.08
N LYS A 167 1.75 -19.08 13.50
CA LYS A 167 1.13 -19.24 14.83
C LYS A 167 0.63 -20.66 15.10
N GLN A 168 0.02 -21.31 14.09
CA GLN A 168 -0.48 -22.68 14.21
C GLN A 168 0.64 -23.74 14.33
N SER A 169 1.85 -23.42 13.87
CA SER A 169 3.04 -24.28 14.03
C SER A 169 3.68 -24.15 15.42
N GLY A 170 3.10 -23.33 16.30
CA GLY A 170 3.66 -23.03 17.63
C GLY A 170 4.72 -21.92 17.61
N ASP A 171 4.96 -21.28 16.47
CA ASP A 171 5.94 -20.21 16.37
C ASP A 171 5.48 -18.96 17.11
N ASN A 172 6.45 -18.34 17.80
CA ASN A 172 6.27 -17.07 18.45
C ASN A 172 7.17 -16.02 17.77
N HIS A 173 6.62 -15.39 16.72
CA HIS A 173 7.30 -14.29 16.02
C HIS A 173 7.74 -13.19 17.01
N ARG A 174 6.93 -12.91 18.04
CA ARG A 174 7.24 -11.84 19.00
C ARG A 174 8.49 -12.15 19.80
N GLU A 175 8.60 -13.35 20.34
CA GLU A 175 9.76 -13.77 21.11
C GLU A 175 11.02 -13.84 20.23
N SER A 176 10.90 -14.46 19.06
CA SER A 176 12.02 -14.65 18.14
C SER A 176 12.56 -13.32 17.62
N LEU A 177 11.69 -12.42 17.14
CA LEU A 177 12.09 -11.10 16.68
C LEU A 177 12.58 -10.21 17.83
N SER A 178 11.97 -10.28 19.02
CA SER A 178 12.47 -9.51 20.17
C SER A 178 13.87 -9.93 20.61
N ALA A 179 14.21 -11.21 20.51
CA ALA A 179 15.56 -11.69 20.77
C ALA A 179 16.53 -11.26 19.65
N HIS A 180 16.07 -11.30 18.41
CA HIS A 180 16.84 -10.95 17.22
C HIS A 180 17.19 -9.47 17.14
N PHE A 181 16.24 -8.57 17.43
CA PHE A 181 16.47 -7.11 17.40
C PHE A 181 17.59 -6.65 18.33
N LYS A 182 17.83 -7.36 19.44
CA LYS A 182 18.94 -7.06 20.38
C LYS A 182 20.32 -7.30 19.78
N GLN A 183 20.40 -8.01 18.66
CA GLN A 183 21.65 -8.39 17.98
C GLN A 183 21.89 -7.54 16.72
N LEU A 184 20.89 -6.80 16.27
CA LEU A 184 20.98 -5.96 15.08
C LEU A 184 21.81 -4.71 15.35
N LYS A 185 22.53 -4.25 14.34
CA LYS A 185 23.19 -2.94 14.36
C LYS A 185 22.13 -1.86 14.13
N HIS A 186 22.25 -0.73 14.82
CA HIS A 186 21.36 0.43 14.62
C HIS A 186 21.52 1.10 13.24
N THR A 187 22.57 0.74 12.48
CA THR A 187 22.75 1.10 11.06
C THR A 187 21.91 0.24 10.10
N SER A 188 21.19 -0.75 10.61
CA SER A 188 20.29 -1.57 9.79
C SER A 188 18.98 -0.82 9.56
N HIS A 189 18.36 -1.02 8.40
CA HIS A 189 17.03 -0.50 8.11
C HIS A 189 15.98 -1.60 8.29
N VAL A 190 14.86 -1.25 8.91
CA VAL A 190 13.73 -2.16 9.17
C VAL A 190 12.57 -1.77 8.27
N TYR A 191 12.06 -2.71 7.49
CA TYR A 191 10.89 -2.53 6.64
C TYR A 191 9.76 -3.44 7.13
N THR A 192 8.56 -2.90 7.31
CA THR A 192 7.41 -3.69 7.74
C THR A 192 6.15 -3.39 6.93
N CYS A 193 5.40 -4.45 6.62
CA CYS A 193 4.09 -4.33 5.96
C CYS A 193 3.18 -5.48 6.42
N GLY A 194 1.93 -5.18 6.76
CA GLY A 194 0.97 -6.16 7.26
C GLY A 194 -0.23 -5.50 7.96
N PRO A 195 -0.95 -6.22 8.83
CA PRO A 195 -2.01 -5.64 9.64
C PRO A 195 -1.50 -4.55 10.60
N ASN A 196 -2.30 -3.51 10.89
CA ASN A 196 -1.86 -2.35 11.69
C ASN A 196 -1.26 -2.75 13.04
N GLY A 197 -1.97 -3.53 13.86
CA GLY A 197 -1.44 -3.98 15.15
C GLY A 197 -0.20 -4.88 15.07
N PHE A 198 0.11 -5.45 13.90
CA PHE A 198 1.37 -6.15 13.66
C PHE A 198 2.49 -5.15 13.35
N MET A 199 2.24 -4.20 12.44
CA MET A 199 3.22 -3.19 12.07
C MET A 199 3.57 -2.27 13.25
N ASP A 200 2.57 -1.79 13.99
CA ASP A 200 2.78 -0.95 15.18
C ASP A 200 3.68 -1.67 16.20
N TRP A 201 3.46 -2.96 16.39
CA TRP A 201 4.30 -3.77 17.27
C TRP A 201 5.75 -3.90 16.76
N VAL A 202 5.97 -4.07 15.44
CA VAL A 202 7.33 -4.10 14.86
C VAL A 202 8.02 -2.75 15.02
N ILE A 203 7.31 -1.65 14.78
CA ILE A 203 7.81 -0.28 14.93
C ILE A 203 8.19 0.00 16.38
N ASP A 204 7.31 -0.34 17.32
CA ASP A 204 7.58 -0.20 18.76
C ASP A 204 8.79 -1.03 19.19
N LEU A 205 8.93 -2.25 18.65
CA LEU A 205 10.09 -3.10 18.91
C LEU A 205 11.38 -2.44 18.40
N ALA A 206 11.37 -1.86 17.19
CA ALA A 206 12.51 -1.14 16.65
C ALA A 206 12.88 0.08 17.52
N LYS A 207 11.89 0.89 17.91
CA LYS A 207 12.07 2.05 18.79
C LYS A 207 12.62 1.67 20.17
N GLN A 208 12.11 0.60 20.77
CA GLN A 208 12.62 0.08 22.04
C GLN A 208 14.08 -0.38 21.95
N ASN A 209 14.52 -0.79 20.77
CA ASN A 209 15.91 -1.13 20.47
C ASN A 209 16.69 0.03 19.83
N GLN A 210 16.23 1.28 20.01
CA GLN A 210 16.97 2.51 19.69
C GLN A 210 17.34 2.64 18.20
N PHE A 211 16.52 2.10 17.30
CA PHE A 211 16.61 2.47 15.89
C PHE A 211 16.15 3.91 15.70
N ASP A 212 16.82 4.62 14.79
CA ASP A 212 16.38 5.95 14.35
C ASP A 212 15.07 5.82 13.56
N ASP A 213 14.18 6.80 13.69
CA ASP A 213 12.89 6.80 12.99
C ASP A 213 13.09 6.78 11.46
N SER A 214 14.16 7.38 10.94
CA SER A 214 14.54 7.35 9.52
C SER A 214 14.99 5.96 9.02
N HIS A 215 15.30 5.04 9.92
CA HIS A 215 15.66 3.65 9.59
C HIS A 215 14.47 2.70 9.70
N ILE A 216 13.26 3.19 10.03
CA ILE A 216 12.05 2.40 10.19
C ILE A 216 11.05 2.77 9.11
N HIS A 217 10.84 1.85 8.17
CA HIS A 217 10.04 2.04 6.97
C HIS A 217 8.78 1.20 7.03
N LYS A 218 7.64 1.74 6.59
CA LYS A 218 6.35 1.04 6.62
C LYS A 218 5.45 1.37 5.43
N GLU A 219 4.63 0.41 5.01
CA GLU A 219 3.54 0.62 4.06
C GLU A 219 2.22 0.11 4.65
N TYR A 220 1.23 1.00 4.75
CA TYR A 220 -0.12 0.67 5.21
C TYR A 220 -1.00 0.24 4.04
N PHE A 221 -1.64 -0.93 4.14
CA PHE A 221 -2.67 -1.34 3.16
C PHE A 221 -4.07 -0.87 3.55
N GLN A 222 -4.30 -0.65 4.84
CA GLN A 222 -5.56 -0.16 5.37
C GLN A 222 -5.29 0.82 6.50
N VAL A 223 -5.82 2.03 6.36
CA VAL A 223 -5.94 2.99 7.46
C VAL A 223 -7.41 3.15 7.75
N GLU A 224 -7.79 2.95 9.01
CA GLU A 224 -9.11 3.32 9.48
C GLU A 224 -9.14 4.84 9.61
N THR A 225 -9.84 5.50 8.71
CA THR A 225 -10.07 6.94 8.80
C THR A 225 -11.48 7.16 9.33
N ASP A 226 -11.59 7.77 10.51
CA ASP A 226 -12.87 8.26 11.00
C ASP A 226 -13.34 9.33 10.02
N ALA A 227 -14.50 9.13 9.38
CA ALA A 227 -15.10 10.11 8.48
C ALA A 227 -15.90 11.17 9.25
N THR A 228 -16.13 10.99 10.56
CA THR A 228 -17.04 11.81 11.34
C THR A 228 -16.40 13.10 11.86
N GLY A 229 -17.16 14.18 11.98
CA GLY A 229 -16.69 15.43 12.57
C GLY A 229 -17.70 16.54 12.41
N ASP A 230 -17.31 17.79 12.68
CA ASP A 230 -18.20 18.93 12.49
C ASP A 230 -18.48 19.19 11.00
N ALA A 231 -19.67 19.68 10.70
CA ALA A 231 -20.03 20.11 9.34
C ALA A 231 -19.27 21.40 8.96
N PHE A 232 -18.84 21.49 7.71
CA PHE A 232 -18.07 22.63 7.20
C PHE A 232 -18.43 22.96 5.74
N GLU A 233 -18.07 24.16 5.33
CA GLU A 233 -18.27 24.63 3.96
C GLU A 233 -17.00 24.42 3.12
N VAL A 234 -17.15 24.04 1.87
CA VAL A 234 -16.07 24.04 0.87
C VAL A 234 -16.46 24.91 -0.30
N TYR A 235 -15.58 25.85 -0.62
CA TYR A 235 -15.66 26.61 -1.86
C TYR A 235 -14.68 26.04 -2.89
N ALA A 236 -15.23 25.43 -3.93
CA ALA A 236 -14.50 24.90 -5.07
C ALA A 236 -14.27 26.03 -6.08
N GLN A 237 -13.06 26.62 -6.07
CA GLN A 237 -12.76 27.88 -6.75
C GLN A 237 -12.94 27.81 -8.28
N ARG A 238 -12.53 26.71 -8.93
CA ARG A 238 -12.58 26.61 -10.40
C ARG A 238 -14.00 26.40 -10.90
N SER A 239 -14.83 25.73 -10.10
CA SER A 239 -16.24 25.49 -10.43
C SER A 239 -17.20 26.56 -9.90
N ASP A 240 -16.71 27.50 -9.07
CA ASP A 240 -17.48 28.54 -8.36
C ASP A 240 -18.67 27.96 -7.58
N LYS A 241 -18.42 26.83 -6.90
CA LYS A 241 -19.45 26.12 -6.11
C LYS A 241 -19.17 26.20 -4.62
N ILE A 242 -20.23 26.40 -3.86
CA ILE A 242 -20.22 26.27 -2.40
C ILE A 242 -20.91 24.96 -2.04
N ILE A 243 -20.20 24.12 -1.29
CA ILE A 243 -20.59 22.74 -1.01
C ILE A 243 -20.57 22.55 0.49
N MET A 244 -21.68 22.10 1.06
CA MET A 244 -21.75 21.72 2.46
C MET A 244 -21.36 20.25 2.62
N VAL A 245 -20.41 20.00 3.52
CA VAL A 245 -20.00 18.66 3.94
C VAL A 245 -20.65 18.37 5.29
N SER A 246 -21.47 17.32 5.39
CA SER A 246 -22.13 16.96 6.64
C SER A 246 -21.17 16.27 7.62
N ALA A 247 -21.64 16.04 8.85
CA ALA A 247 -20.84 15.40 9.89
C ALA A 247 -20.51 13.94 9.58
N GLU A 248 -21.34 13.26 8.79
CA GLU A 248 -21.26 11.83 8.47
C GLU A 248 -20.82 11.55 7.02
N GLU A 249 -20.52 12.59 6.26
CA GLU A 249 -20.11 12.51 4.85
C GLU A 249 -18.63 12.87 4.72
N THR A 250 -17.90 12.17 3.85
CA THR A 250 -16.54 12.53 3.49
C THR A 250 -16.55 13.74 2.54
N LEU A 251 -15.47 14.52 2.53
CA LEU A 251 -15.36 15.64 1.61
C LEU A 251 -15.45 15.17 0.14
N ILE A 252 -14.81 14.06 -0.23
CA ILE A 252 -14.86 13.55 -1.60
C ILE A 252 -16.26 13.13 -2.05
N ASP A 253 -17.10 12.59 -1.16
CA ASP A 253 -18.47 12.22 -1.48
C ASP A 253 -19.35 13.46 -1.66
N ALA A 254 -19.16 14.48 -0.81
CA ALA A 254 -19.83 15.77 -0.94
C ALA A 254 -19.49 16.46 -2.28
N LEU A 255 -18.21 16.42 -2.70
CA LEU A 255 -17.77 16.93 -4.01
C LEU A 255 -18.42 16.16 -5.17
N ALA A 256 -18.45 14.83 -5.08
CA ALA A 256 -19.03 13.97 -6.11
C ALA A 256 -20.55 14.19 -6.26
N ARG A 257 -21.26 14.42 -5.14
CA ARG A 257 -22.70 14.76 -5.13
C ARG A 257 -23.00 16.02 -5.94
N GLU A 258 -22.10 17.00 -5.92
CA GLU A 258 -22.21 18.24 -6.68
C GLU A 258 -21.61 18.14 -8.09
N GLY A 259 -21.20 16.94 -8.52
CA GLY A 259 -20.68 16.65 -9.85
C GLY A 259 -19.20 17.03 -10.05
N ILE A 260 -18.47 17.36 -8.98
CA ILE A 260 -17.03 17.59 -9.02
C ILE A 260 -16.34 16.22 -8.90
N LYS A 261 -15.61 15.83 -9.94
CA LYS A 261 -14.96 14.53 -10.02
C LYS A 261 -13.50 14.65 -9.64
N ILE A 262 -13.15 14.12 -8.47
CA ILE A 262 -11.77 13.93 -8.02
C ILE A 262 -11.37 12.48 -8.26
N GLU A 263 -10.14 12.25 -8.73
CA GLU A 263 -9.60 10.90 -8.86
C GLU A 263 -9.46 10.26 -7.47
N LYS A 264 -9.87 9.00 -7.32
CA LYS A 264 -9.79 8.28 -6.05
C LYS A 264 -9.36 6.84 -6.23
N SER A 265 -8.57 6.34 -5.28
CA SER A 265 -8.04 4.96 -5.28
C SER A 265 -8.29 4.27 -3.93
N CYS A 266 -7.49 4.54 -2.89
CA CYS A 266 -7.62 3.83 -1.60
C CYS A 266 -8.84 4.25 -0.76
N GLU A 267 -9.24 5.52 -0.84
CA GLU A 267 -10.26 6.15 0.03
C GLU A 267 -9.97 5.99 1.54
N GLN A 268 -8.68 6.01 1.90
CA GLN A 268 -8.18 5.76 3.25
C GLN A 268 -7.02 6.69 3.61
N GLY A 269 -6.76 7.74 2.82
CA GLY A 269 -5.67 8.68 3.11
C GLY A 269 -4.26 8.11 2.96
N VAL A 270 -4.07 7.06 2.16
CA VAL A 270 -2.76 6.42 1.97
C VAL A 270 -2.13 6.76 0.62
N CYS A 271 -2.95 6.86 -0.43
CA CYS A 271 -2.46 6.78 -1.81
C CYS A 271 -2.01 8.08 -2.47
N GLY A 272 -2.37 9.24 -1.91
CA GLY A 272 -2.16 10.52 -2.59
C GLY A 272 -3.13 10.86 -3.73
N THR A 273 -3.84 9.90 -4.33
CA THR A 273 -4.66 10.12 -5.56
C THR A 273 -5.69 11.26 -5.46
N CYS A 274 -6.31 11.44 -4.28
CA CYS A 274 -7.31 12.47 -4.04
C CYS A 274 -6.73 13.79 -3.48
N LEU A 275 -5.43 14.05 -3.66
CA LEU A 275 -4.79 15.28 -3.19
C LEU A 275 -5.36 16.48 -3.95
N CYS A 276 -5.76 17.51 -3.21
CA CYS A 276 -6.23 18.78 -3.73
C CYS A 276 -5.47 19.92 -3.04
N ASP A 277 -5.21 21.00 -3.77
CA ASP A 277 -4.59 22.19 -3.21
C ASP A 277 -5.62 23.01 -2.40
N VAL A 278 -5.19 23.50 -1.24
CA VAL A 278 -5.95 24.35 -0.31
C VAL A 278 -5.46 25.78 -0.47
N LEU A 279 -6.38 26.69 -0.77
CA LEU A 279 -6.10 28.12 -0.99
C LEU A 279 -6.40 28.95 0.26
N GLU A 280 -7.33 28.51 1.10
CA GLU A 280 -7.72 29.18 2.35
C GLU A 280 -8.34 28.16 3.32
N GLY A 281 -8.08 28.36 4.62
CA GLY A 281 -8.61 27.53 5.72
C GLY A 281 -7.56 26.59 6.33
N GLU A 282 -7.96 25.85 7.37
CA GLU A 282 -7.08 24.88 8.06
C GLU A 282 -7.68 23.47 7.96
N PRO A 283 -7.06 22.57 7.17
CA PRO A 283 -7.44 21.17 7.12
C PRO A 283 -7.31 20.45 8.46
N ASP A 284 -8.22 19.49 8.68
CA ASP A 284 -8.07 18.45 9.70
C ASP A 284 -7.50 17.20 9.01
N HIS A 285 -6.16 17.10 8.98
CA HIS A 285 -5.45 16.02 8.31
C HIS A 285 -5.64 14.68 9.00
N ARG A 286 -6.22 13.72 8.26
CA ARG A 286 -6.46 12.34 8.74
C ARG A 286 -5.77 11.28 7.87
N ASP A 287 -4.97 11.75 6.90
CA ASP A 287 -4.18 10.92 6.02
C ASP A 287 -2.84 10.51 6.67
N VAL A 288 -2.24 9.46 6.14
CA VAL A 288 -0.87 9.02 6.45
C VAL A 288 0.05 9.21 5.24
N TYR A 289 -0.41 9.97 4.24
CA TYR A 289 0.33 10.24 3.02
C TYR A 289 1.24 11.44 3.18
N LEU A 290 0.72 12.56 3.70
CA LEU A 290 1.50 13.76 3.93
C LEU A 290 2.36 13.61 5.19
N THR A 291 3.59 14.12 5.11
CA THR A 291 4.47 14.23 6.29
C THR A 291 3.91 15.24 7.29
N ASP A 292 4.42 15.23 8.52
CA ASP A 292 4.01 16.21 9.53
C ASP A 292 4.40 17.64 9.12
N GLU A 293 5.51 17.81 8.40
CA GLU A 293 5.89 19.10 7.81
C GLU A 293 4.90 19.56 6.73
N GLU A 294 4.56 18.70 5.77
CA GLU A 294 3.60 19.01 4.70
C GLU A 294 2.21 19.33 5.27
N LYS A 295 1.75 18.59 6.29
CA LYS A 295 0.49 18.87 7.00
C LYS A 295 0.49 20.21 7.72
N ALA A 296 1.66 20.68 8.18
CA ALA A 296 1.77 21.96 8.86
C ALA A 296 1.65 23.16 7.91
N GLU A 297 1.90 22.96 6.61
CA GLU A 297 1.80 24.00 5.59
C GLU A 297 0.34 24.36 5.23
N ASN A 298 -0.61 23.44 5.46
CA ASN A 298 -2.05 23.60 5.22
C ASN A 298 -2.41 24.01 3.78
N ASP A 299 -1.54 23.74 2.82
CA ASP A 299 -1.72 24.10 1.40
C ASP A 299 -2.22 22.92 0.55
N GLN A 300 -2.37 21.73 1.15
CA GLN A 300 -2.86 20.52 0.49
C GLN A 300 -3.79 19.72 1.41
N ILE A 301 -4.68 18.91 0.80
CA ILE A 301 -5.60 18.05 1.54
C ILE A 301 -5.95 16.78 0.77
N LEU A 302 -6.01 15.64 1.46
CA LEU A 302 -6.56 14.39 0.92
C LEU A 302 -8.06 14.33 1.19
N VAL A 303 -8.86 14.69 0.18
CA VAL A 303 -10.32 14.86 0.34
C VAL A 303 -11.09 13.57 0.66
N CYS A 304 -10.46 12.41 0.54
CA CYS A 304 -11.13 11.13 0.85
C CYS A 304 -11.27 10.81 2.35
N CYS A 305 -10.49 11.48 3.20
CA CYS A 305 -10.44 11.18 4.64
C CYS A 305 -10.33 12.43 5.52
N SER A 306 -9.63 13.46 5.04
CA SER A 306 -9.38 14.67 5.83
C SER A 306 -10.62 15.57 5.88
N ARG A 307 -10.76 16.33 6.96
CA ARG A 307 -11.87 17.28 7.20
C ARG A 307 -11.32 18.70 7.31
N SER A 308 -12.02 19.57 8.03
CA SER A 308 -11.61 20.95 8.28
C SER A 308 -11.67 21.26 9.77
N LYS A 309 -10.65 21.94 10.29
CA LYS A 309 -10.69 22.60 11.60
C LYS A 309 -11.34 23.98 11.52
N SER A 310 -11.27 24.61 10.35
CA SER A 310 -11.92 25.87 10.05
C SER A 310 -13.38 25.69 9.60
N ALA A 311 -14.20 26.72 9.73
CA ALA A 311 -15.61 26.64 9.28
C ALA A 311 -15.75 26.51 7.75
N ARG A 312 -14.74 26.94 6.99
CA ARG A 312 -14.70 26.91 5.53
C ARG A 312 -13.30 26.61 5.00
N LEU A 313 -13.22 25.73 4.00
CA LEU A 313 -12.03 25.57 3.16
C LEU A 313 -12.29 26.15 1.76
N VAL A 314 -11.25 26.70 1.14
CA VAL A 314 -11.24 27.05 -0.29
C VAL A 314 -10.25 26.14 -1.00
N LEU A 315 -10.71 25.41 -2.03
CA LEU A 315 -9.90 24.44 -2.76
C LEU A 315 -9.77 24.83 -4.24
N ASP A 316 -8.63 24.56 -4.86
CA ASP A 316 -8.37 24.85 -6.29
C ASP A 316 -8.99 23.78 -7.23
N ILE A 317 -10.31 23.59 -7.13
CA ILE A 317 -11.10 22.57 -7.87
C ILE A 317 -12.41 23.08 -8.46
#